data_AF-A0A671LGP0-F1
#
_entry.id   AF-A0A671LGP0-F1
#
_cell.length_a   1.000
_cell.length_b   1.000
_cell.length_c   1.000
_cell.angle_alpha   90.00
_cell.angle_beta   90.00
_cell.angle_gamma   90.00
#
_symmetry.space_group_name_H-M   'P 1'
#
loop_
_entity.id
_entity.type
_entity.pdbx_description
1 polymer ?
#
loop_
_entity_poly.entity_id
_entity_poly.type
_entity_poly.pdbx_seq_one_letter_code
_entity_poly.pdbx_strand_id
1 'polypeptide(L)'
;GEQRIPYLSPADPGFQELWDSSYAGLALRQSSALPDGLHERVQSALITLQRCGCLLRDLVRVRDRDIFTAVSRALVGQPGYTYRYLNTRLFTIPWHCEGEEGQKDEKEKPCCDSDLRDDRLLEKKQEKEKKEEEEEDSGQGCSHSSPPSSTPPPDVASLVQFNMTLINYMDPTAMTQLKEEPYYGMGKMAVGWHHDENLVPLSPVAVYSYSCEGTSKEELKKEREGLEKEEVQKEKACWRVGLKVAWDIHTPGLALPLQSGDCYYMTDDLNRTHQHCVLAGDTARFSSTHRVVQCCTGTLDYIQKRCSEALKNLHTDPEKNTKSLKSLLPSTLQHIEDIHNEVEFEWLRQYWFQGRRYARFCSWWTKPMEQMEKDWKEMERMTQLLLDVVEDENTAQENRREMADVLLNALTDRQQHRQTWRDRCQSSLAQALAAEEAPADQPYWSNEDPDMPLPFDLSEIISRVESLLWR
;
A
#
# COMPACT_ATOMS: atom_id res chain seq x y z
N GLY A 1 25.25 -29.98 6.34
CA GLY A 1 24.48 -29.49 5.19
C GLY A 1 24.55 -27.99 5.17
N GLU A 2 25.73 -27.45 4.85
CA GLU A 2 26.07 -26.01 4.92
C GLU A 2 26.18 -25.37 3.53
N GLN A 3 25.79 -26.08 2.47
CA GLN A 3 25.97 -25.60 1.11
C GLN A 3 24.82 -24.65 0.79
N ARG A 4 25.08 -23.35 0.92
CA ARG A 4 24.20 -22.29 0.43
C ARG A 4 24.10 -22.40 -1.09
N ILE A 5 22.90 -22.19 -1.62
CA ILE A 5 22.71 -22.07 -3.07
C ILE A 5 23.48 -20.80 -3.49
N PRO A 6 24.26 -20.82 -4.58
CA PRO A 6 24.98 -19.62 -4.99
C PRO A 6 24.02 -18.53 -5.47
N TYR A 7 24.49 -17.29 -5.48
CA TYR A 7 23.88 -16.22 -6.28
C TYR A 7 24.89 -15.73 -7.32
N LEU A 8 24.40 -15.17 -8.42
CA LEU A 8 25.23 -14.52 -9.43
C LEU A 8 24.99 -13.00 -9.42
N SER A 9 26.06 -12.28 -9.66
CA SER A 9 26.13 -10.84 -9.91
C SER A 9 26.74 -10.58 -11.30
N PRO A 10 26.70 -9.35 -11.84
CA PRO A 10 27.30 -9.06 -13.15
C PRO A 10 28.80 -9.39 -13.27
N ALA A 11 29.51 -9.59 -12.16
CA ALA A 11 30.91 -10.00 -12.16
C ALA A 11 31.12 -11.51 -12.38
N ASP A 12 30.06 -12.31 -12.21
CA ASP A 12 30.14 -13.77 -12.22
C ASP A 12 29.90 -14.35 -13.63
N PRO A 13 30.68 -15.36 -14.07
CA PRO A 13 30.41 -16.09 -15.30
C PRO A 13 29.02 -16.74 -15.27
N GLY A 14 28.31 -16.67 -16.39
CA GLY A 14 26.95 -17.24 -16.51
C GLY A 14 25.83 -16.34 -15.99
N PHE A 15 26.14 -15.15 -15.46
CA PHE A 15 25.13 -14.20 -15.00
C PHE A 15 24.08 -13.85 -16.08
N GLN A 16 24.55 -13.53 -17.29
CA GLN A 16 23.65 -13.17 -18.39
C GLN A 16 22.78 -14.35 -18.83
N GLU A 17 23.37 -15.55 -18.94
CA GLU A 17 22.63 -16.78 -19.28
C GLU A 17 21.55 -17.11 -18.23
N LEU A 18 21.87 -16.94 -16.94
CA LEU A 18 20.90 -17.09 -15.85
C LEU A 18 19.78 -16.05 -15.96
N TRP A 19 20.12 -14.79 -16.22
CA TRP A 19 19.13 -13.73 -16.39
C TRP A 19 18.18 -14.07 -17.54
N ASP A 20 18.72 -14.34 -18.73
CA ASP A 20 17.93 -14.56 -19.94
C ASP A 20 17.05 -15.80 -19.85
N SER A 21 17.51 -16.86 -19.16
CA SER A 21 16.79 -18.13 -19.05
C SER A 21 15.76 -18.17 -17.92
N SER A 22 16.08 -17.57 -16.76
CA SER A 22 15.32 -17.75 -15.52
C SER A 22 14.68 -16.47 -14.98
N TYR A 23 15.19 -15.29 -15.39
CA TYR A 23 14.74 -13.99 -14.89
C TYR A 23 14.35 -13.02 -16.03
N ALA A 24 13.91 -13.54 -17.18
CA ALA A 24 13.65 -12.76 -18.40
C ALA A 24 12.64 -11.60 -18.22
N GLY A 25 11.72 -11.70 -17.25
CA GLY A 25 10.79 -10.61 -16.91
C GLY A 25 11.43 -9.46 -16.11
N LEU A 26 12.73 -9.51 -15.82
CA LEU A 26 13.48 -8.43 -15.17
C LEU A 26 14.18 -7.59 -16.24
N ALA A 27 13.99 -6.27 -16.21
CA ALA A 27 14.74 -5.35 -17.05
C ALA A 27 15.45 -4.29 -16.21
N LEU A 28 16.66 -3.91 -16.61
CA LEU A 28 17.42 -2.79 -16.05
C LEU A 28 17.56 -1.68 -17.10
N ARG A 29 17.33 -0.45 -16.67
CA ARG A 29 17.65 0.76 -17.42
C ARG A 29 18.58 1.61 -16.57
N GLN A 30 19.80 1.78 -17.04
CA GLN A 30 20.80 2.59 -16.36
C GLN A 30 20.39 4.07 -16.34
N SER A 31 20.83 4.81 -15.33
CA SER A 31 20.59 6.25 -15.18
C SER A 31 20.84 7.05 -16.48
N SER A 32 21.93 6.75 -17.20
CA SER A 32 22.29 7.42 -18.45
C SER A 32 21.28 7.25 -19.60
N ALA A 33 20.36 6.29 -19.51
CA ALA A 33 19.34 6.05 -20.53
C ALA A 33 18.06 6.89 -20.32
N LEU A 34 17.95 7.57 -19.18
CA LEU A 34 16.79 8.35 -18.78
C LEU A 34 16.86 9.81 -19.29
N PRO A 35 15.72 10.50 -19.46
CA PRO A 35 15.69 11.85 -19.99
C PRO A 35 16.47 12.87 -19.16
N ASP A 36 17.08 13.84 -19.84
CA ASP A 36 17.77 14.97 -19.20
C ASP A 36 16.82 15.74 -18.25
N GLY A 37 17.35 16.14 -17.10
CA GLY A 37 16.61 16.87 -16.07
C GLY A 37 15.62 16.04 -15.23
N LEU A 38 15.30 14.79 -15.62
CA LEU A 38 14.43 13.93 -14.82
C LEU A 38 15.03 13.67 -13.43
N HIS A 39 16.32 13.33 -13.38
CA HIS A 39 17.02 13.03 -12.14
C HIS A 39 16.97 14.18 -11.14
N GLU A 40 17.27 15.40 -11.59
CA GLU A 40 17.25 16.59 -10.73
C GLU A 40 15.86 16.81 -10.12
N ARG A 41 14.80 16.69 -10.94
CA ARG A 41 13.41 16.85 -10.47
C ARG A 41 13.02 15.78 -9.45
N VAL A 42 13.18 14.50 -9.81
CA VAL A 42 12.75 13.38 -8.96
C VAL A 42 13.55 13.34 -7.66
N GLN A 43 14.87 13.51 -7.72
CA GLN A 43 15.71 13.51 -6.51
C GLN A 43 15.39 14.69 -5.59
N SER A 44 15.17 15.88 -6.14
CA SER A 44 14.73 17.06 -5.37
C SER A 44 13.38 16.83 -4.68
N ALA A 45 12.43 16.20 -5.37
CA ALA A 45 11.12 15.84 -4.81
C ALA A 45 11.27 14.83 -3.65
N LEU A 46 12.09 13.78 -3.82
CA LEU A 46 12.36 12.77 -2.79
C LEU A 46 13.00 13.39 -1.53
N ILE A 47 13.98 14.27 -1.71
CA ILE A 47 14.62 15.01 -0.61
C ILE A 47 13.62 15.94 0.08
N THR A 48 12.74 16.58 -0.69
CA THR A 48 11.69 17.44 -0.13
C THR A 48 10.71 16.65 0.73
N LEU A 49 10.24 15.48 0.27
CA LEU A 49 9.39 14.58 1.06
C LEU A 49 10.07 14.17 2.38
N GLN A 50 11.38 13.87 2.33
CA GLN A 50 12.14 13.56 3.54
C GLN A 50 12.21 14.75 4.50
N ARG A 51 12.56 15.94 3.98
CA ARG A 51 12.69 17.17 4.79
C ARG A 51 11.37 17.58 5.44
N CYS A 52 10.25 17.35 4.77
CA CYS A 52 8.91 17.59 5.31
C CYS A 52 8.44 16.52 6.31
N GLY A 53 9.22 15.44 6.50
CA GLY A 53 8.87 14.36 7.41
C GLY A 53 7.73 13.47 6.92
N CYS A 54 7.53 13.38 5.59
CA CYS A 54 6.45 12.59 4.98
C CYS A 54 6.74 11.08 4.97
N LEU A 55 8.01 10.68 5.17
CA LEU A 55 8.46 9.29 5.12
C LEU A 55 8.50 8.71 6.52
N LEU A 56 7.64 7.72 6.79
CA LEU A 56 7.45 7.17 8.13
C LEU A 56 7.55 5.65 8.12
N ARG A 57 8.05 5.08 9.21
CA ARG A 57 8.07 3.62 9.37
C ARG A 57 6.66 3.15 9.66
N ASP A 58 6.26 2.06 9.03
CA ASP A 58 4.92 1.49 9.23
C ASP A 58 4.97 0.44 10.33
N LEU A 59 4.00 0.52 11.25
CA LEU A 59 3.73 -0.52 12.24
C LEU A 59 2.83 -1.58 11.58
N VAL A 60 3.45 -2.57 10.97
CA VAL A 60 2.76 -3.61 10.20
C VAL A 60 2.56 -4.88 11.03
N ARG A 61 1.68 -5.78 10.57
CA ARG A 61 1.47 -7.08 11.23
C ARG A 61 1.95 -8.22 10.35
N VAL A 62 2.90 -9.00 10.86
CA VAL A 62 3.46 -10.18 10.18
C VAL A 62 3.38 -11.38 11.12
N ARG A 63 2.66 -12.44 10.71
CA ARG A 63 2.43 -13.65 11.53
C ARG A 63 1.96 -13.30 12.95
N ASP A 64 0.94 -12.46 13.02
CA ASP A 64 0.30 -11.98 14.27
C ASP A 64 1.20 -11.19 15.23
N ARG A 65 2.34 -10.69 14.74
CA ARG A 65 3.22 -9.81 15.50
C ARG A 65 3.29 -8.44 14.84
N ASP A 66 3.10 -7.40 15.65
CA ASP A 66 3.34 -6.04 15.20
C ASP A 66 4.85 -5.79 15.15
N ILE A 67 5.31 -5.24 14.04
CA ILE A 67 6.71 -4.92 13.79
C ILE A 67 6.81 -3.60 13.03
N PHE A 68 7.86 -2.82 13.30
CA PHE A 68 8.18 -1.69 12.45
C PHE A 68 8.94 -2.14 11.20
N THR A 69 8.57 -1.57 10.06
CA THR A 69 9.35 -1.72 8.83
C THR A 69 10.75 -1.14 9.01
N ALA A 70 11.76 -1.73 8.37
CA ALA A 70 13.12 -1.16 8.40
C ALA A 70 13.22 0.12 7.55
N VAL A 71 12.43 0.18 6.48
CA VAL A 71 12.32 1.34 5.60
C VAL A 71 11.19 2.27 6.04
N SER A 72 11.39 3.57 5.85
CA SER A 72 10.36 4.59 5.97
C SER A 72 9.67 4.77 4.62
N ARG A 73 8.36 5.04 4.62
CA ARG A 73 7.54 5.04 3.40
C ARG A 73 6.59 6.21 3.31
N ALA A 74 6.23 6.55 2.07
CA ALA A 74 5.16 7.46 1.73
C ALA A 74 4.42 6.93 0.49
N LEU A 75 3.09 6.96 0.51
CA LEU A 75 2.27 6.56 -0.62
C LEU A 75 1.90 7.80 -1.42
N VAL A 76 2.23 7.83 -2.71
CA VAL A 76 1.83 8.93 -3.61
C VAL A 76 1.04 8.36 -4.78
N GLY A 77 -0.06 8.99 -5.19
CA GLY A 77 -0.86 8.48 -6.29
C GLY A 77 -2.12 9.27 -6.55
N GLN A 78 -3.12 8.63 -7.15
CA GLN A 78 -4.42 9.24 -7.41
C GLN A 78 -5.13 9.67 -6.11
N PRO A 79 -5.87 10.80 -6.12
CA PRO A 79 -6.70 11.20 -4.98
C PRO A 79 -7.70 10.11 -4.60
N GLY A 80 -7.83 9.82 -3.31
CA GLY A 80 -8.80 8.83 -2.82
C GLY A 80 -8.39 7.36 -2.97
N TYR A 81 -7.18 7.08 -3.46
CA TYR A 81 -6.70 5.71 -3.62
C TYR A 81 -5.95 5.23 -2.37
N THR A 82 -5.91 3.91 -2.17
CA THR A 82 -5.22 3.29 -1.05
C THR A 82 -4.43 2.07 -1.50
N TYR A 83 -3.45 1.66 -0.70
CA TYR A 83 -2.65 0.46 -0.93
C TYR A 83 -2.56 -0.37 0.33
N ARG A 84 -3.01 -1.63 0.24
CA ARG A 84 -2.91 -2.57 1.36
C ARG A 84 -1.70 -3.47 1.18
N TYR A 85 -0.89 -3.57 2.23
CA TYR A 85 0.16 -4.58 2.37
C TYR A 85 0.35 -4.94 3.84
N LEU A 86 0.67 -6.19 4.15
CA LEU A 86 0.95 -6.64 5.54
C LEU A 86 -0.10 -6.16 6.57
N ASN A 87 -1.37 -6.31 6.20
CA ASN A 87 -2.55 -5.89 6.97
C ASN A 87 -2.63 -4.38 7.33
N THR A 88 -1.92 -3.54 6.57
CA THR A 88 -1.89 -2.08 6.74
C THR A 88 -2.35 -1.41 5.45
N ARG A 89 -3.37 -0.55 5.52
CA ARG A 89 -3.85 0.24 4.38
C ARG A 89 -3.19 1.61 4.41
N LEU A 90 -2.29 1.88 3.47
CA LEU A 90 -1.73 3.20 3.24
C LEU A 90 -2.67 4.06 2.42
N PHE A 91 -2.75 5.34 2.74
CA PHE A 91 -3.57 6.35 2.07
C PHE A 91 -2.71 7.26 1.20
N THR A 92 -3.15 7.56 -0.02
CA THR A 92 -2.34 8.35 -0.96
C THR A 92 -2.19 9.79 -0.49
N ILE A 93 -0.98 10.32 -0.61
CA ILE A 93 -0.74 11.74 -0.82
C ILE A 93 -1.07 11.99 -2.31
N PRO A 94 -2.11 12.76 -2.64
CA PRO A 94 -2.52 12.93 -4.03
C PRO A 94 -1.45 13.66 -4.85
N TRP A 95 -1.12 13.20 -6.06
CA TRP A 95 -0.15 13.88 -6.94
C TRP A 95 -0.71 15.09 -7.71
N HIS A 96 -2.05 15.23 -7.75
CA HIS A 96 -2.78 16.31 -8.42
C HIS A 96 -3.90 16.75 -7.49
N CYS A 97 -3.81 17.95 -6.96
CA CYS A 97 -4.91 18.59 -6.26
C CYS A 97 -5.64 19.50 -7.26
N GLU A 98 -6.59 18.96 -8.02
CA GLU A 98 -7.55 19.81 -8.71
C GLU A 98 -8.54 20.35 -7.66
N GLY A 99 -8.21 21.51 -7.10
CA GLY A 99 -9.12 22.22 -6.19
C GLY A 99 -8.42 22.96 -5.07
N GLU A 100 -7.77 24.07 -5.40
CA GLU A 100 -7.71 25.27 -4.55
C GLU A 100 -7.20 26.49 -5.37
N GLU A 101 -7.82 26.74 -6.53
CA GLU A 101 -7.85 28.10 -7.09
C GLU A 101 -8.79 28.94 -6.21
N GLY A 102 -8.36 29.30 -5.00
CA GLY A 102 -9.27 29.99 -4.10
C GLY A 102 -8.84 30.26 -2.66
N GLN A 103 -7.60 30.04 -2.23
CA GLN A 103 -7.05 30.67 -1.03
C GLN A 103 -5.53 30.46 -0.99
N LYS A 104 -4.77 31.45 -1.44
CA LYS A 104 -3.33 31.50 -1.20
C LYS A 104 -3.10 31.91 0.25
N ASP A 105 -3.02 30.94 1.15
CA ASP A 105 -2.22 31.09 2.35
C ASP A 105 -0.79 30.66 2.01
N GLU A 106 0.15 31.62 2.02
CA GLU A 106 1.57 31.41 1.68
C GLU A 106 2.33 30.47 2.65
N LYS A 107 1.64 29.76 3.55
CA LYS A 107 2.24 28.88 4.57
C LYS A 107 2.02 27.39 4.35
N GLU A 108 1.15 26.97 3.43
CA GLU A 108 0.89 25.56 3.16
C GLU A 108 1.03 25.28 1.65
N LYS A 109 2.27 25.09 1.19
CA LYS A 109 2.49 24.47 -0.13
C LYS A 109 2.24 22.97 -0.01
N PRO A 110 1.41 22.36 -0.88
CA PRO A 110 1.26 20.90 -0.90
C PRO A 110 2.61 20.25 -1.19
N CYS A 111 2.93 19.17 -0.46
CA CYS A 111 4.22 18.44 -0.58
C CYS A 111 4.38 17.67 -1.89
N CYS A 112 3.30 17.52 -2.66
CA CYS A 112 3.26 16.84 -3.94
C CYS A 112 3.46 17.87 -5.06
N ASP A 113 4.67 17.90 -5.63
CA ASP A 113 4.90 18.56 -6.91
C ASP A 113 4.21 17.73 -8.01
N SER A 114 3.60 18.41 -8.99
CA SER A 114 2.93 17.77 -10.14
C SER A 114 3.89 16.94 -11.02
N ASP A 115 5.20 17.08 -10.77
CA ASP A 115 6.32 16.51 -11.51
C ASP A 115 6.60 15.03 -11.20
N LEU A 116 5.90 14.42 -10.24
CA LEU A 116 5.95 12.95 -10.01
C LEU A 116 5.27 12.15 -11.13
N ARG A 117 4.75 12.83 -12.15
CA ARG A 117 3.99 12.27 -13.27
C ARG A 117 4.77 12.22 -14.59
N ASP A 118 6.08 12.00 -14.58
CA ASP A 118 6.86 11.86 -15.83
C ASP A 118 6.60 10.53 -16.58
N ASP A 119 5.37 10.04 -16.53
CA ASP A 119 4.86 8.87 -17.25
C ASP A 119 4.85 9.12 -18.77
N ARG A 120 4.61 10.36 -19.20
CA ARG A 120 4.44 10.70 -20.64
C ARG A 120 5.71 10.56 -21.48
N LEU A 121 6.89 10.56 -20.86
CA LEU A 121 8.17 10.34 -21.56
C LEU A 121 8.59 8.86 -21.57
N LEU A 122 8.18 8.08 -20.57
CA LEU A 122 8.42 6.64 -20.52
C LEU A 122 7.50 5.88 -21.49
N GLU A 123 6.28 6.37 -21.70
CA GLU A 123 5.28 5.81 -22.63
C GLU A 123 5.68 5.92 -24.11
N LYS A 124 6.31 7.04 -24.52
CA LYS A 124 6.66 7.30 -25.94
C LYS A 124 7.81 6.45 -26.49
N LYS A 125 8.65 5.83 -25.65
CA LYS A 125 9.79 5.03 -26.10
C LYS A 125 9.45 3.56 -26.36
N GLN A 126 8.45 3.00 -25.65
CA GLN A 126 7.95 1.64 -25.93
C GLN A 126 7.37 1.53 -27.35
N GLU A 127 6.69 2.58 -27.84
CA GLU A 127 6.17 2.63 -29.22
C GLU A 127 7.29 2.67 -30.29
N LYS A 128 8.49 3.11 -29.94
CA LYS A 128 9.60 3.26 -30.88
C LYS A 128 10.46 2.00 -30.94
N GLU A 129 10.72 1.36 -29.80
CA GLU A 129 11.42 0.07 -29.73
C GLU A 129 10.61 -1.04 -30.43
N LYS A 130 9.27 -1.05 -30.29
CA LYS A 130 8.40 -2.03 -30.99
C LYS A 130 8.36 -1.84 -32.50
N LYS A 131 8.47 -0.60 -33.00
CA LYS A 131 8.50 -0.31 -34.45
C LYS A 131 9.84 -0.64 -35.10
N GLU A 132 10.93 -0.50 -34.36
CA GLU A 132 12.27 -0.83 -34.86
C GLU A 132 12.48 -2.35 -34.93
N GLU A 133 11.86 -3.14 -34.04
CA GLU A 133 11.84 -4.62 -34.14
C GLU A 133 10.95 -5.16 -35.27
N GLU A 134 9.83 -4.49 -35.58
CA GLU A 134 8.92 -4.91 -36.67
C GLU A 134 9.44 -4.54 -38.09
N GLU A 135 10.29 -3.52 -38.22
CA GLU A 135 10.86 -3.13 -39.53
C GLU A 135 12.07 -3.98 -39.96
N GLU A 136 12.73 -4.72 -39.06
CA GLU A 136 13.88 -5.58 -39.43
C GLU A 136 13.49 -6.97 -39.97
N ASP A 137 12.22 -7.42 -39.86
CA ASP A 137 11.80 -8.79 -40.24
C ASP A 137 10.69 -8.86 -41.32
N SER A 138 10.76 -8.03 -42.38
CA SER A 138 9.82 -8.17 -43.50
C SER A 138 10.45 -8.12 -44.90
N GLY A 139 11.24 -9.15 -45.20
CA GLY A 139 11.64 -9.49 -46.57
C GLY A 139 10.78 -10.59 -47.19
N GLN A 140 10.04 -10.24 -48.26
CA GLN A 140 9.34 -11.13 -49.24
C GLN A 140 8.11 -11.90 -48.70
N GLY A 141 6.97 -12.06 -49.37
CA GLY A 141 6.49 -11.79 -50.73
C GLY A 141 5.39 -12.83 -51.08
N CYS A 142 4.31 -12.38 -51.74
CA CYS A 142 3.28 -13.17 -52.49
C CYS A 142 1.93 -13.55 -51.80
N SER A 143 0.91 -12.71 -52.07
CA SER A 143 -0.31 -12.98 -52.86
C SER A 143 -1.38 -14.04 -52.46
N HIS A 144 -2.58 -13.49 -52.18
CA HIS A 144 -3.96 -13.95 -52.43
C HIS A 144 -4.64 -15.03 -51.54
N SER A 145 -5.62 -14.57 -50.73
CA SER A 145 -7.09 -14.74 -50.90
C SER A 145 -7.83 -14.87 -49.56
N SER A 146 -8.77 -13.95 -49.29
CA SER A 146 -9.67 -13.95 -48.10
C SER A 146 -10.90 -14.84 -48.32
N PRO A 147 -11.53 -15.40 -47.26
CA PRO A 147 -12.77 -14.80 -46.70
C PRO A 147 -12.94 -15.05 -45.15
N PRO A 148 -14.10 -14.82 -44.51
CA PRO A 148 -14.45 -13.58 -43.82
C PRO A 148 -14.59 -13.69 -42.28
N SER A 149 -14.31 -12.55 -41.63
CA SER A 149 -14.82 -12.07 -40.33
C SER A 149 -14.97 -13.07 -39.16
N SER A 150 -13.89 -13.25 -38.44
CA SER A 150 -13.93 -13.24 -36.97
C SER A 150 -13.17 -11.99 -36.52
N THR A 151 -13.86 -11.07 -35.87
CA THR A 151 -13.22 -9.93 -35.18
C THR A 151 -12.16 -10.47 -34.22
N PRO A 152 -10.87 -10.13 -34.38
CA PRO A 152 -9.86 -10.39 -33.37
C PRO A 152 -10.22 -9.58 -32.11
N PRO A 153 -9.83 -10.03 -30.90
CA PRO A 153 -9.92 -9.17 -29.73
C PRO A 153 -9.14 -7.87 -29.99
N PRO A 154 -9.53 -6.74 -29.38
CA PRO A 154 -8.87 -5.48 -29.62
C PRO A 154 -7.39 -5.63 -29.29
N ASP A 155 -6.58 -5.31 -30.29
CA ASP A 155 -5.14 -5.13 -30.17
C ASP A 155 -4.95 -3.92 -29.25
N VAL A 156 -4.77 -4.19 -27.95
CA VAL A 156 -4.52 -3.14 -26.95
C VAL A 156 -3.12 -3.39 -26.44
N ALA A 157 -2.14 -2.75 -27.06
CA ALA A 157 -1.05 -2.17 -26.29
C ALA A 157 -1.69 -1.18 -25.31
N SER A 158 -2.27 -1.71 -24.22
CA SER A 158 -2.81 -0.87 -23.17
C SER A 158 -1.59 -0.21 -22.57
N LEU A 159 -1.44 1.08 -22.84
CA LEU A 159 -0.46 1.92 -22.15
C LEU A 159 -0.52 1.56 -20.67
N VAL A 160 0.60 1.10 -20.13
CA VAL A 160 0.70 0.73 -18.72
C VAL A 160 0.45 2.00 -17.91
N GLN A 161 -0.70 2.06 -17.22
CA GLN A 161 -1.07 3.21 -16.40
C GLN A 161 -0.79 2.89 -14.93
N PHE A 162 0.39 3.27 -14.46
CA PHE A 162 0.68 3.28 -13.04
C PHE A 162 -0.29 4.25 -12.34
N ASN A 163 -0.96 3.79 -11.29
CA ASN A 163 -1.93 4.60 -10.55
C ASN A 163 -1.38 5.09 -9.20
N MET A 164 -0.17 4.65 -8.85
CA MET A 164 0.44 4.91 -7.55
C MET A 164 1.93 4.59 -7.55
N THR A 165 2.68 5.24 -6.66
CA THR A 165 4.03 4.87 -6.28
C THR A 165 4.18 4.77 -4.76
N LEU A 166 4.88 3.73 -4.31
CA LEU A 166 5.32 3.59 -2.92
C LEU A 166 6.77 4.09 -2.82
N ILE A 167 6.95 5.25 -2.21
CA ILE A 167 8.26 5.81 -1.94
C ILE A 167 8.85 5.11 -0.72
N ASN A 168 10.12 4.70 -0.80
CA ASN A 168 10.86 4.10 0.30
C ASN A 168 12.11 4.94 0.57
N TYR A 169 12.49 5.04 1.85
CA TYR A 169 13.74 5.65 2.30
C TYR A 169 14.34 4.85 3.44
N MET A 170 15.65 4.65 3.42
CA MET A 170 16.38 4.09 4.55
C MET A 170 17.80 4.64 4.58
N ASP A 171 18.24 5.00 5.78
CA ASP A 171 19.64 5.22 6.09
C ASP A 171 20.20 4.00 6.84
N PRO A 172 21.07 3.18 6.21
CA PRO A 172 21.70 2.03 6.85
C PRO A 172 22.49 2.37 8.12
N THR A 173 23.04 3.59 8.21
CA THR A 173 23.84 4.02 9.37
C THR A 173 22.98 4.26 10.61
N ALA A 174 21.73 4.67 10.41
CA ALA A 174 20.72 4.82 11.46
C ALA A 174 20.00 3.49 11.79
N MET A 175 20.26 2.42 11.03
CA MET A 175 19.57 1.12 11.14
C MET A 175 20.49 0.00 11.63
N THR A 176 20.44 -0.26 12.94
CA THR A 176 21.34 -1.23 13.60
C THR A 176 20.93 -2.70 13.47
N GLN A 177 19.69 -3.00 13.06
CA GLN A 177 19.10 -4.35 13.13
C GLN A 177 18.62 -4.90 11.78
N LEU A 178 19.42 -4.77 10.72
CA LEU A 178 19.11 -5.41 9.45
C LEU A 178 19.39 -6.92 9.52
N LYS A 179 18.47 -7.72 8.96
CA LYS A 179 18.62 -9.19 8.91
C LYS A 179 19.52 -9.59 7.75
N GLU A 180 20.32 -10.63 7.94
CA GLU A 180 21.05 -11.27 6.85
C GLU A 180 20.09 -12.03 5.93
N GLU A 181 20.38 -12.02 4.63
CA GLU A 181 19.69 -12.83 3.63
C GLU A 181 19.90 -14.34 3.94
N PRO A 182 18.82 -15.13 4.08
CA PRO A 182 18.90 -16.44 4.72
C PRO A 182 19.36 -17.59 3.81
N TYR A 183 19.33 -17.46 2.49
CA TYR A 183 19.45 -18.61 1.57
C TYR A 183 20.76 -18.62 0.77
N TYR A 184 21.11 -17.49 0.19
CA TYR A 184 22.19 -17.36 -0.79
C TYR A 184 23.43 -16.66 -0.21
N GLY A 185 23.29 -15.97 0.92
CA GLY A 185 24.36 -15.18 1.51
C GLY A 185 24.58 -13.84 0.81
N MET A 186 23.50 -13.22 0.31
CA MET A 186 23.58 -11.93 -0.40
C MET A 186 23.88 -10.72 0.51
N GLY A 187 23.86 -10.91 1.84
CA GLY A 187 24.13 -9.88 2.83
C GLY A 187 22.88 -9.30 3.49
N LYS A 188 23.00 -8.12 4.09
CA LYS A 188 21.92 -7.47 4.85
C LYS A 188 20.76 -7.01 3.97
N MET A 189 19.54 -7.31 4.39
CA MET A 189 18.31 -6.92 3.70
C MET A 189 17.67 -5.68 4.35
N ALA A 190 17.43 -4.65 3.55
CA ALA A 190 16.52 -3.55 3.88
C ALA A 190 15.04 -3.99 3.82
N VAL A 191 14.72 -4.86 2.86
CA VAL A 191 13.40 -5.50 2.72
C VAL A 191 13.63 -6.98 2.43
N GLY A 192 13.01 -7.87 3.20
CA GLY A 192 13.16 -9.31 3.03
C GLY A 192 12.48 -9.86 1.76
N TRP A 193 12.67 -11.15 1.49
CA TRP A 193 12.02 -11.85 0.39
C TRP A 193 10.49 -11.73 0.45
N HIS A 194 9.88 -11.20 -0.61
CA HIS A 194 8.44 -11.03 -0.71
C HIS A 194 7.95 -11.02 -2.16
N HIS A 195 6.64 -11.11 -2.32
CA HIS A 195 5.91 -10.71 -3.51
C HIS A 195 5.25 -9.36 -3.23
N ASP A 196 5.14 -8.51 -4.24
CA ASP A 196 4.31 -7.31 -4.12
C ASP A 196 2.83 -7.71 -4.03
N GLU A 197 2.14 -7.24 -2.99
CA GLU A 197 0.73 -7.51 -2.73
C GLU A 197 -0.18 -6.48 -3.44
N ASN A 198 -1.45 -6.82 -3.60
CA ASN A 198 -2.52 -5.94 -4.09
C ASN A 198 -2.25 -5.29 -5.48
N LEU A 199 -1.62 -6.02 -6.38
CA LEU A 199 -1.40 -5.61 -7.77
C LEU A 199 -2.45 -6.21 -8.71
N VAL A 200 -2.75 -5.51 -9.80
CA VAL A 200 -3.52 -6.09 -10.91
C VAL A 200 -2.73 -7.30 -11.46
N PRO A 201 -3.37 -8.46 -11.74
CA PRO A 201 -2.66 -9.62 -12.27
C PRO A 201 -1.86 -9.29 -13.53
N LEU A 202 -0.61 -9.76 -13.58
CA LEU A 202 0.35 -9.53 -14.68
C LEU A 202 0.74 -8.06 -14.92
N SER A 203 0.37 -7.14 -14.03
CA SER A 203 0.78 -5.75 -14.17
C SER A 203 2.27 -5.58 -13.84
N PRO A 204 2.98 -4.70 -14.56
CA PRO A 204 4.39 -4.46 -14.26
C PRO A 204 4.57 -3.63 -12.98
N VAL A 205 5.79 -3.68 -12.45
CA VAL A 205 6.28 -2.79 -11.40
C VAL A 205 7.54 -2.10 -11.92
N ALA A 206 7.60 -0.77 -11.79
CA ALA A 206 8.77 0.02 -12.19
C ALA A 206 9.38 0.71 -10.96
N VAL A 207 10.70 0.65 -10.82
CA VAL A 207 11.39 1.17 -9.65
C VAL A 207 12.52 2.10 -10.04
N TYR A 208 12.40 3.38 -9.67
CA TYR A 208 13.50 4.33 -9.69
C TYR A 208 14.31 4.21 -8.39
N SER A 209 15.62 4.06 -8.49
CA SER A 209 16.54 3.91 -7.35
C SER A 209 17.44 5.13 -7.22
N TYR A 210 17.48 5.76 -6.04
CA TYR A 210 18.33 6.92 -5.78
C TYR A 210 19.17 6.71 -4.52
N SER A 211 20.45 6.38 -4.70
CA SER A 211 21.42 6.30 -3.61
C SER A 211 21.96 7.70 -3.34
N CYS A 212 21.81 8.19 -2.11
CA CYS A 212 22.34 9.49 -1.70
C CYS A 212 23.85 9.38 -1.62
N GLU A 213 24.56 10.13 -2.46
CA GLU A 213 25.98 10.35 -2.23
C GLU A 213 26.12 11.06 -0.88
N GLY A 214 27.01 10.57 -0.01
CA GLY A 214 27.24 11.18 1.29
C GLY A 214 27.45 12.68 1.12
N THR A 215 26.66 13.48 1.83
CA THR A 215 26.82 14.92 1.87
C THR A 215 28.28 15.27 2.08
N SER A 216 28.76 16.16 1.19
CA SER A 216 30.02 16.90 1.20
C SER A 216 31.30 16.15 0.75
N LYS A 217 31.63 16.36 -0.53
CA LYS A 217 33.04 16.41 -0.98
C LYS A 217 33.86 17.50 -0.25
N GLU A 218 33.20 18.37 0.51
CA GLU A 218 33.81 19.46 1.29
C GLU A 218 34.10 19.11 2.76
N GLU A 219 33.35 18.24 3.45
CA GLU A 219 33.72 17.80 4.83
C GLU A 219 34.76 16.68 4.77
N LEU A 220 34.70 15.80 3.76
CA LEU A 220 35.75 14.80 3.50
C LEU A 220 37.12 15.42 3.17
N LYS A 221 37.15 16.66 2.65
CA LYS A 221 38.42 17.40 2.45
C LYS A 221 39.02 17.88 3.77
N LYS A 222 38.19 18.20 4.77
CA LYS A 222 38.69 18.62 6.10
C LYS A 222 39.17 17.44 6.94
N GLU A 223 38.61 16.25 6.78
CA GLU A 223 39.10 15.05 7.48
C GLU A 223 40.33 14.42 6.82
N ARG A 224 40.50 14.56 5.50
CA ARG A 224 41.67 14.01 4.77
C ARG A 224 42.99 14.73 5.04
N GLU A 225 42.99 15.94 5.59
CA GLU A 225 44.23 16.64 5.95
C GLU A 225 44.82 16.20 7.30
N GLY A 226 44.21 15.24 8.02
CA GLY A 226 44.63 14.85 9.37
C GLY A 226 45.12 13.42 9.60
N LEU A 227 44.86 12.46 8.70
CA LEU A 227 45.05 11.03 9.01
C LEU A 227 45.63 10.25 7.82
N GLU A 228 46.94 10.36 7.62
CA GLU A 228 47.71 9.35 6.89
C GLU A 228 47.91 8.12 7.79
N LYS A 229 46.94 7.19 7.81
CA LYS A 229 47.18 5.81 8.24
C LYS A 229 46.37 4.83 7.38
N GLU A 230 47.01 3.72 7.08
CA GLU A 230 46.54 2.58 6.29
C GLU A 230 45.15 2.09 6.75
N GLU A 231 44.09 2.59 6.12
CA GLU A 231 42.82 1.88 6.06
C GLU A 231 42.84 0.98 4.83
N VAL A 232 42.73 -0.33 5.06
CA VAL A 232 42.24 -1.25 4.03
C VAL A 232 40.93 -0.64 3.54
N GLN A 233 40.90 -0.14 2.30
CA GLN A 233 39.68 0.39 1.69
C GLN A 233 38.66 -0.74 1.67
N LYS A 234 37.80 -0.79 2.70
CA LYS A 234 36.65 -1.67 2.71
C LYS A 234 35.76 -1.19 1.58
N GLU A 235 35.65 -2.02 0.54
CA GLU A 235 34.83 -1.73 -0.63
C GLU A 235 33.41 -1.41 -0.14
N LYS A 236 32.92 -0.20 -0.45
CA LYS A 236 31.61 0.24 0.02
C LYS A 236 30.54 -0.66 -0.58
N ALA A 237 29.69 -1.22 0.27
CA ALA A 237 28.58 -2.05 -0.18
C ALA A 237 27.60 -1.21 -1.00
N CYS A 238 27.31 -1.67 -2.22
CA CYS A 238 26.30 -1.07 -3.09
C CYS A 238 24.92 -1.65 -2.78
N TRP A 239 23.91 -0.79 -2.96
CA TRP A 239 22.51 -1.21 -2.94
C TRP A 239 22.24 -2.17 -4.10
N ARG A 240 21.48 -3.23 -3.84
CA ARG A 240 21.15 -4.25 -4.83
C ARG A 240 19.68 -4.66 -4.71
N VAL A 241 19.09 -5.08 -5.82
CA VAL A 241 17.85 -5.87 -5.80
C VAL A 241 18.21 -7.33 -5.97
N GLY A 242 17.72 -8.17 -5.06
CA GLY A 242 17.87 -9.62 -5.12
C GLY A 242 16.60 -10.26 -5.67
N LEU A 243 16.73 -11.25 -6.54
CA LEU A 243 15.63 -12.06 -7.07
C LEU A 243 15.89 -13.55 -6.87
N LYS A 244 14.81 -14.31 -6.64
CA LYS A 244 14.82 -15.77 -6.61
C LYS A 244 13.54 -16.32 -7.21
N VAL A 245 13.61 -17.49 -7.84
CA VAL A 245 12.42 -18.26 -8.19
C VAL A 245 11.67 -18.62 -6.90
N ALA A 246 10.35 -18.43 -6.88
CA ALA A 246 9.54 -18.74 -5.70
C ALA A 246 9.54 -20.25 -5.44
N TRP A 247 9.64 -20.66 -4.17
CA TRP A 247 9.65 -22.07 -3.74
C TRP A 247 10.79 -22.95 -4.27
N ASP A 248 11.74 -22.36 -5.00
CA ASP A 248 12.91 -23.05 -5.53
C ASP A 248 14.11 -22.92 -4.57
N ILE A 249 14.89 -24.00 -4.51
CA ILE A 249 16.12 -24.16 -3.73
C ILE A 249 17.28 -24.70 -4.58
N HIS A 250 17.18 -24.64 -5.91
CA HIS A 250 18.20 -25.12 -6.84
C HIS A 250 18.72 -24.03 -7.76
N THR A 251 17.83 -23.19 -8.32
CA THR A 251 18.24 -22.09 -9.20
C THR A 251 19.04 -21.05 -8.41
N PRO A 252 20.23 -20.64 -8.89
CA PRO A 252 20.98 -19.57 -8.26
C PRO A 252 20.16 -18.28 -8.16
N GLY A 253 20.29 -17.56 -7.05
CA GLY A 253 19.70 -16.24 -6.91
C GLY A 253 20.39 -15.22 -7.81
N LEU A 254 19.69 -14.14 -8.16
CA LEU A 254 20.25 -13.03 -8.94
C LEU A 254 20.37 -11.79 -8.07
N ALA A 255 21.55 -11.16 -8.02
CA ALA A 255 21.79 -9.93 -7.26
C ALA A 255 22.25 -8.81 -8.19
N LEU A 256 21.38 -7.84 -8.43
CA LEU A 256 21.62 -6.76 -9.39
C LEU A 256 22.03 -5.47 -8.67
N PRO A 257 23.24 -4.93 -8.89
CA PRO A 257 23.65 -3.63 -8.35
C PRO A 257 22.81 -2.49 -8.91
N LEU A 258 22.46 -1.55 -8.04
CA LEU A 258 21.68 -0.36 -8.37
C LEU A 258 22.52 0.88 -8.11
N GLN A 259 22.95 1.53 -9.19
CA GLN A 259 23.58 2.84 -9.11
C GLN A 259 22.53 3.93 -8.85
N SER A 260 23.01 5.12 -8.52
CA SER A 260 22.13 6.27 -8.32
C SER A 260 21.47 6.66 -9.64
N GLY A 261 20.14 6.69 -9.65
CA GLY A 261 19.32 7.00 -10.82
C GLY A 261 18.93 5.79 -11.68
N ASP A 262 19.38 4.58 -11.37
CA ASP A 262 19.00 3.38 -12.12
C ASP A 262 17.52 3.05 -11.93
N CYS A 263 16.90 2.53 -12.99
CA CYS A 263 15.56 1.98 -12.99
C CYS A 263 15.58 0.47 -13.24
N TYR A 264 14.78 -0.29 -12.49
CA TYR A 264 14.48 -1.68 -12.86
C TYR A 264 12.98 -1.92 -12.97
N TYR A 265 12.62 -2.93 -13.78
CA TYR A 265 11.25 -3.27 -14.11
C TYR A 265 11.04 -4.76 -13.85
N MET A 266 9.91 -5.09 -13.24
CA MET A 266 9.39 -6.46 -13.16
C MET A 266 8.18 -6.52 -14.07
N THR A 267 8.24 -7.32 -15.14
CA THR A 267 7.18 -7.44 -16.15
C THR A 267 6.49 -8.79 -16.09
N ASP A 268 5.39 -8.91 -16.84
CA ASP A 268 4.66 -10.15 -17.04
C ASP A 268 4.26 -10.81 -15.71
N ASP A 269 4.61 -12.07 -15.51
CA ASP A 269 4.31 -12.79 -14.28
C ASP A 269 5.48 -12.84 -13.29
N LEU A 270 6.53 -12.04 -13.47
CA LEU A 270 7.73 -12.10 -12.65
C LEU A 270 7.42 -11.92 -11.16
N ASN A 271 6.59 -10.93 -10.79
CA ASN A 271 6.21 -10.74 -9.39
C ASN A 271 5.39 -11.91 -8.81
N ARG A 272 4.77 -12.75 -9.64
CA ARG A 272 4.04 -13.96 -9.22
C ARG A 272 4.97 -15.17 -9.12
N THR A 273 5.87 -15.35 -10.08
CA THR A 273 6.74 -16.53 -10.18
C THR A 273 8.02 -16.39 -9.36
N HIS A 274 8.42 -15.16 -9.03
CA HIS A 274 9.64 -14.84 -8.30
C HIS A 274 9.36 -14.04 -7.04
N GLN A 275 10.25 -14.18 -6.07
CA GLN A 275 10.33 -13.31 -4.92
C GLN A 275 11.49 -12.34 -5.12
N HIS A 276 11.36 -11.14 -4.58
CA HIS A 276 12.45 -10.17 -4.58
C HIS A 276 12.74 -9.65 -3.17
N CYS A 277 13.97 -9.18 -2.96
CA CYS A 277 14.41 -8.53 -1.73
C CYS A 277 15.24 -7.29 -2.08
N VAL A 278 15.40 -6.39 -1.11
CA VAL A 278 16.26 -5.21 -1.25
C VAL A 278 17.45 -5.38 -0.33
N LEU A 279 18.64 -5.47 -0.91
CA LEU A 279 19.90 -5.63 -0.21
C LEU A 279 20.48 -4.24 0.08
N ALA A 280 20.79 -3.99 1.35
CA ALA A 280 21.26 -2.70 1.83
C ALA A 280 22.71 -2.44 1.38
N GLY A 281 22.95 -1.22 0.89
CA GLY A 281 24.29 -0.67 0.75
C GLY A 281 24.73 0.08 2.00
N ASP A 282 25.78 0.90 1.88
CA ASP A 282 26.32 1.68 3.00
C ASP A 282 25.77 3.12 3.09
N THR A 283 25.16 3.62 2.03
CA THR A 283 24.62 5.00 1.98
C THR A 283 23.11 5.02 2.17
N ALA A 284 22.57 6.18 2.58
CA ALA A 284 21.13 6.38 2.50
C ALA A 284 20.62 6.21 1.06
N ARG A 285 19.39 5.70 0.90
CA ARG A 285 18.80 5.44 -0.41
C ARG A 285 17.30 5.63 -0.38
N PHE A 286 16.81 6.27 -1.43
CA PHE A 286 15.41 6.33 -1.79
C PHE A 286 15.09 5.32 -2.90
N SER A 287 13.83 4.92 -2.98
CA SER A 287 13.27 4.37 -4.22
C SER A 287 11.83 4.80 -4.42
N SER A 288 11.43 5.01 -5.68
CA SER A 288 10.04 5.21 -6.09
C SER A 288 9.57 3.93 -6.80
N THR A 289 8.66 3.18 -6.19
CA THR A 289 8.16 1.91 -6.72
C THR A 289 6.74 2.08 -7.27
N HIS A 290 6.65 2.32 -8.58
CA HIS A 290 5.42 2.54 -9.34
C HIS A 290 4.67 1.22 -9.57
N ARG A 291 3.37 1.24 -9.35
CA ARG A 291 2.50 0.05 -9.27
C ARG A 291 1.18 0.29 -10.02
N VAL A 292 0.61 -0.78 -10.54
CA VAL A 292 -0.79 -0.83 -10.97
C VAL A 292 -1.56 -1.57 -9.88
N VAL A 293 -2.09 -0.81 -8.93
CA VAL A 293 -2.75 -1.35 -7.74
C VAL A 293 -4.16 -1.81 -8.08
N GLN A 294 -4.56 -2.97 -7.55
CA GLN A 294 -5.94 -3.43 -7.60
C GLN A 294 -6.78 -2.57 -6.65
N CYS A 295 -7.59 -1.67 -7.22
CA CYS A 295 -8.33 -0.65 -6.46
C CYS A 295 -9.84 -0.89 -6.42
N CYS A 296 -10.35 -2.07 -6.80
CA CYS A 296 -11.79 -2.33 -6.89
C CYS A 296 -12.56 -2.12 -5.57
N THR A 297 -11.91 -2.33 -4.43
CA THR A 297 -12.45 -2.09 -3.08
C THR A 297 -11.58 -1.12 -2.27
N GLY A 298 -10.64 -0.44 -2.93
CA GLY A 298 -9.57 0.33 -2.28
C GLY A 298 -9.63 1.83 -2.55
N THR A 299 -10.77 2.36 -2.99
CA THR A 299 -10.95 3.80 -3.28
C THR A 299 -12.01 4.45 -2.41
N LEU A 300 -11.86 5.76 -2.18
CA LEU A 300 -12.83 6.56 -1.45
C LEU A 300 -14.22 6.47 -2.09
N ASP A 301 -14.30 6.60 -3.42
CA ASP A 301 -15.55 6.49 -4.17
C ASP A 301 -16.26 5.15 -3.93
N TYR A 302 -15.49 4.05 -3.87
CA TYR A 302 -16.02 2.73 -3.57
C TYR A 302 -16.67 2.71 -2.17
N ILE A 303 -15.94 3.11 -1.13
CA ILE A 303 -16.47 3.02 0.24
C ILE A 303 -17.60 4.02 0.49
N GLN A 304 -17.55 5.22 -0.11
CA GLN A 304 -18.66 6.18 -0.03
C GLN A 304 -19.93 5.64 -0.69
N LYS A 305 -19.79 4.93 -1.83
CA LYS A 305 -20.91 4.25 -2.47
C LYS A 305 -21.48 3.15 -1.57
N ARG A 306 -20.62 2.36 -0.93
CA ARG A 306 -21.01 1.33 0.05
C ARG A 306 -21.77 1.95 1.22
N CYS A 307 -21.25 3.02 1.83
CA CYS A 307 -21.96 3.77 2.88
C CYS A 307 -23.34 4.24 2.41
N SER A 308 -23.41 4.86 1.24
CA SER A 308 -24.66 5.33 0.64
C SER A 308 -25.64 4.19 0.38
N GLU A 309 -25.16 3.00 0.01
CA GLU A 309 -25.98 1.79 -0.16
C GLU A 309 -26.58 1.31 1.16
N ALA A 310 -25.78 1.23 2.23
CA ALA A 310 -26.27 0.87 3.56
C ALA A 310 -27.32 1.87 4.08
N LEU A 311 -27.00 3.17 4.01
CA LEU A 311 -27.84 4.25 4.53
C LEU A 311 -29.18 4.38 3.80
N LYS A 312 -29.34 3.82 2.59
CA LYS A 312 -30.65 3.74 1.93
C LYS A 312 -31.68 3.00 2.77
N ASN A 313 -31.27 2.06 3.62
CA ASN A 313 -32.20 1.33 4.49
C ASN A 313 -32.61 2.14 5.73
N LEU A 314 -31.98 3.28 6.00
CA LEU A 314 -32.38 4.17 7.09
C LEU A 314 -33.52 5.10 6.62
N HIS A 315 -34.60 5.13 7.39
CA HIS A 315 -35.69 6.08 7.25
C HIS A 315 -35.69 7.05 8.44
N THR A 316 -35.92 8.32 8.17
CA THR A 316 -36.13 9.35 9.21
C THR A 316 -37.52 9.95 9.00
N ASP A 317 -38.38 9.84 10.00
CA ASP A 317 -39.69 10.48 10.01
C ASP A 317 -39.50 12.00 10.05
N PRO A 318 -39.99 12.76 9.05
CA PRO A 318 -39.77 14.20 8.96
C PRO A 318 -40.49 15.01 10.05
N GLU A 319 -41.54 14.47 10.67
CA GLU A 319 -42.32 15.16 11.70
C GLU A 319 -41.79 14.86 13.10
N LYS A 320 -41.39 13.61 13.35
CA LYS A 320 -40.98 13.14 14.68
C LYS A 320 -39.47 13.05 14.87
N ASN A 321 -38.70 13.15 13.79
CA ASN A 321 -37.27 12.90 13.74
C ASN A 321 -36.88 11.50 14.28
N THR A 322 -37.83 10.55 14.26
CA THR A 322 -37.61 9.16 14.68
C THR A 322 -37.05 8.36 13.53
N LYS A 323 -36.02 7.56 13.80
CA LYS A 323 -35.34 6.72 12.81
C LYS A 323 -35.89 5.29 12.85
N SER A 324 -35.98 4.66 11.69
CA SER A 324 -36.39 3.25 11.54
C SER A 324 -35.72 2.61 10.32
N LEU A 325 -35.70 1.27 10.28
CA LEU A 325 -35.21 0.51 9.13
C LEU A 325 -36.35 0.30 8.11
N LYS A 326 -36.07 0.51 6.82
CA LYS A 326 -37.05 0.34 5.73
C LYS A 326 -37.32 -1.13 5.39
N SER A 327 -36.29 -1.94 5.42
CA SER A 327 -36.31 -3.38 5.12
C SER A 327 -35.70 -4.15 6.28
N LEU A 328 -36.39 -5.22 6.67
CA LEU A 328 -35.98 -6.19 7.68
C LEU A 328 -35.64 -7.55 7.06
N LEU A 329 -35.43 -7.61 5.74
CA LEU A 329 -35.00 -8.84 5.08
C LEU A 329 -33.59 -9.23 5.57
N PRO A 330 -33.36 -10.47 6.02
CA PRO A 330 -32.06 -10.89 6.57
C PRO A 330 -30.88 -10.60 5.64
N SER A 331 -31.05 -10.79 4.33
CA SER A 331 -30.02 -10.49 3.33
C SER A 331 -29.69 -8.99 3.23
N THR A 332 -30.68 -8.11 3.43
CA THR A 332 -30.46 -6.66 3.45
C THR A 332 -29.74 -6.25 4.73
N LEU A 333 -30.13 -6.83 5.87
CA LEU A 333 -29.53 -6.55 7.17
C LEU A 333 -28.07 -7.02 7.22
N GLN A 334 -27.78 -8.24 6.75
CA GLN A 334 -26.42 -8.77 6.65
C GLN A 334 -25.55 -7.84 5.81
N HIS A 335 -26.04 -7.43 4.65
CA HIS A 335 -25.30 -6.54 3.76
C HIS A 335 -24.94 -5.20 4.40
N ILE A 336 -25.85 -4.63 5.20
CA ILE A 336 -25.62 -3.37 5.92
C ILE A 336 -24.59 -3.55 7.03
N GLU A 337 -24.69 -4.62 7.82
CA GLU A 337 -23.75 -4.90 8.89
C GLU A 337 -22.34 -5.25 8.36
N ASP A 338 -22.26 -5.88 7.19
CA ASP A 338 -21.00 -6.11 6.46
C ASP A 338 -20.36 -4.78 6.05
N ILE A 339 -21.15 -3.83 5.50
CA ILE A 339 -20.68 -2.48 5.17
C ILE A 339 -20.21 -1.75 6.43
N HIS A 340 -20.96 -1.89 7.53
CA HIS A 340 -20.62 -1.27 8.80
C HIS A 340 -19.23 -1.72 9.30
N ASN A 341 -18.99 -3.04 9.28
CA ASN A 341 -17.69 -3.61 9.63
C ASN A 341 -16.59 -3.17 8.66
N GLU A 342 -16.88 -3.14 7.36
CA GLU A 342 -15.94 -2.69 6.34
C GLU A 342 -15.48 -1.25 6.58
N VAL A 343 -16.41 -0.31 6.79
CA VAL A 343 -16.08 1.09 7.07
C VAL A 343 -15.25 1.22 8.35
N GLU A 344 -15.63 0.51 9.41
CA GLU A 344 -14.91 0.59 10.69
C GLU A 344 -13.47 0.05 10.59
N PHE A 345 -13.29 -1.16 10.06
CA PHE A 345 -12.03 -1.91 10.16
C PHE A 345 -11.12 -1.77 8.95
N GLU A 346 -11.68 -1.54 7.76
CA GLU A 346 -10.90 -1.39 6.54
C GLU A 346 -10.54 0.07 6.23
N TRP A 347 -11.22 1.03 6.85
CA TRP A 347 -11.02 2.46 6.59
C TRP A 347 -10.68 3.26 7.85
N LEU A 348 -11.64 3.43 8.77
CA LEU A 348 -11.48 4.34 9.92
C LEU A 348 -10.32 3.91 10.82
N ARG A 349 -10.34 2.66 11.31
CA ARG A 349 -9.28 2.16 12.20
C ARG A 349 -7.93 2.05 11.49
N GLN A 350 -7.91 1.71 10.20
CA GLN A 350 -6.67 1.73 9.41
C GLN A 350 -6.07 3.13 9.36
N TYR A 351 -6.88 4.16 9.09
CA TYR A 351 -6.43 5.55 9.01
C TYR A 351 -5.95 6.07 10.37
N TRP A 352 -6.75 5.88 11.42
CA TRP A 352 -6.42 6.40 12.75
C TRP A 352 -5.31 5.64 13.46
N PHE A 353 -5.12 4.34 13.15
CA PHE A 353 -3.98 3.57 13.65
C PHE A 353 -2.64 4.12 13.15
N GLN A 354 -2.65 4.84 12.05
CA GLN A 354 -1.47 5.50 11.50
C GLN A 354 -1.19 6.85 12.19
N GLY A 355 -1.97 7.20 13.21
CA GLY A 355 -1.82 8.45 13.96
C GLY A 355 -2.24 9.67 13.13
N ARG A 356 -1.80 10.85 13.58
CA ARG A 356 -2.11 12.12 12.90
C ARG A 356 -1.12 12.45 11.78
N ARG A 357 -0.35 11.45 11.34
CA ARG A 357 0.75 11.65 10.41
C ARG A 357 0.32 12.29 9.09
N TYR A 358 -0.79 11.85 8.52
CA TYR A 358 -1.32 12.40 7.27
C TYR A 358 -1.67 13.88 7.39
N ALA A 359 -2.27 14.31 8.51
CA ALA A 359 -2.63 15.70 8.75
C ALA A 359 -1.42 16.66 8.75
N ARG A 360 -0.19 16.16 8.96
CA ARG A 360 1.03 16.98 8.95
C ARG A 360 1.44 17.45 7.55
N PHE A 361 1.14 16.66 6.52
CA PHE A 361 1.65 16.90 5.17
C PHE A 361 0.60 16.78 4.06
N CYS A 362 -0.60 16.28 4.38
CA CYS A 362 -1.72 16.13 3.46
C CYS A 362 -3.07 16.13 4.21
N SER A 363 -3.77 17.26 4.20
CA SER A 363 -5.10 17.38 4.80
C SER A 363 -6.23 16.78 3.96
N TRP A 364 -5.94 16.26 2.76
CA TRP A 364 -6.93 15.78 1.79
C TRP A 364 -7.89 14.73 2.37
N TRP A 365 -7.38 13.81 3.19
CA TRP A 365 -8.18 12.73 3.82
C TRP A 365 -9.02 13.18 5.02
N THR A 366 -8.83 14.41 5.52
CA THR A 366 -9.54 14.91 6.72
C THR A 366 -11.06 14.90 6.53
N LYS A 367 -11.56 15.63 5.52
CA LYS A 367 -13.00 15.69 5.23
C LYS A 367 -13.59 14.32 4.84
N PRO A 368 -12.94 13.52 3.97
CA PRO A 368 -13.37 12.15 3.70
C PRO A 368 -13.53 11.28 4.96
N MET A 369 -12.57 11.32 5.88
CA MET A 369 -12.61 10.52 7.12
C MET A 369 -13.69 11.02 8.08
N GLU A 370 -13.87 12.33 8.22
CA GLU A 370 -14.98 12.91 8.99
C GLU A 370 -16.35 12.49 8.44
N GLN A 371 -16.51 12.46 7.10
CA GLN A 371 -17.76 12.01 6.49
C GLN A 371 -17.99 10.51 6.70
N MET A 372 -16.95 9.69 6.54
CA MET A 372 -17.05 8.24 6.80
C MET A 372 -17.37 7.95 8.27
N GLU A 373 -16.84 8.72 9.22
CA GLU A 373 -17.16 8.57 10.65
C GLU A 373 -18.62 8.96 10.94
N LYS A 374 -19.16 9.99 10.27
CA LYS A 374 -20.60 10.33 10.35
C LYS A 374 -21.48 9.21 9.80
N ASP A 375 -21.14 8.67 8.63
CA ASP A 375 -21.89 7.58 8.00
C ASP A 375 -21.82 6.30 8.87
N TRP A 376 -20.64 5.97 9.40
CA TRP A 376 -20.45 4.88 10.35
C TRP A 376 -21.30 5.05 11.62
N LYS A 377 -21.37 6.25 12.18
CA LYS A 377 -22.20 6.54 13.37
C LYS A 377 -23.68 6.34 13.10
N GLU A 378 -24.15 6.63 11.89
CA GLU A 378 -25.52 6.29 11.47
C GLU A 378 -25.72 4.77 11.36
N MET A 379 -24.71 4.00 10.96
CA MET A 379 -24.77 2.54 10.96
C MET A 379 -24.79 1.94 12.38
N GLU A 380 -24.06 2.52 13.35
CA GLU A 380 -24.23 2.16 14.77
C GLU A 380 -25.68 2.34 15.24
N ARG A 381 -26.36 3.42 14.79
CA ARG A 381 -27.78 3.62 15.06
C ARG A 381 -28.64 2.56 14.38
N MET A 382 -28.33 2.17 13.15
CA MET A 382 -29.04 1.10 12.44
C MET A 382 -28.91 -0.24 13.15
N THR A 383 -27.73 -0.58 13.67
CA THR A 383 -27.50 -1.78 14.48
C THR A 383 -28.36 -1.75 15.76
N GLN A 384 -28.47 -0.62 16.45
CA GLN A 384 -29.38 -0.48 17.60
C GLN A 384 -30.85 -0.69 17.20
N LEU A 385 -31.29 -0.12 16.08
CA LEU A 385 -32.67 -0.31 15.60
C LEU A 385 -32.97 -1.78 15.27
N LEU A 386 -32.00 -2.49 14.70
CA LEU A 386 -32.12 -3.93 14.45
C LEU A 386 -32.20 -4.70 15.78
N LEU A 387 -31.38 -4.35 16.76
CA LEU A 387 -31.41 -4.95 18.09
C LEU A 387 -32.78 -4.77 18.76
N ASP A 388 -33.38 -3.58 18.68
CA ASP A 388 -34.72 -3.31 19.21
C ASP A 388 -35.79 -4.21 18.57
N VAL A 389 -35.71 -4.43 17.24
CA VAL A 389 -36.62 -5.32 16.50
C VAL A 389 -36.42 -6.79 16.91
N VAL A 390 -35.18 -7.20 17.08
CA VAL A 390 -34.82 -8.55 17.52
C VAL A 390 -35.24 -8.80 18.98
N GLU A 391 -35.35 -7.75 19.80
CA GLU A 391 -35.76 -7.87 21.20
C GLU A 391 -37.28 -7.81 21.40
N ASP A 392 -38.02 -7.22 20.46
CA ASP A 392 -39.48 -7.13 20.51
C ASP A 392 -40.16 -8.52 20.45
N GLU A 393 -40.83 -8.90 21.54
CA GLU A 393 -41.59 -10.14 21.65
C GLU A 393 -42.82 -10.19 20.73
N ASN A 394 -43.26 -9.05 20.20
CA ASN A 394 -44.37 -8.99 19.25
C ASN A 394 -43.97 -9.37 17.83
N THR A 395 -42.67 -9.44 17.53
CA THR A 395 -42.16 -9.87 16.22
C THR A 395 -42.29 -11.39 16.05
N ALA A 396 -42.72 -11.84 14.87
CA ALA A 396 -42.88 -13.26 14.56
C ALA A 396 -41.58 -14.06 14.81
N GLN A 397 -41.67 -15.18 15.53
CA GLN A 397 -40.52 -15.92 16.06
C GLN A 397 -39.53 -16.41 14.98
N GLU A 398 -40.03 -16.90 13.84
CA GLU A 398 -39.17 -17.37 12.73
C GLU A 398 -38.33 -16.22 12.15
N ASN A 399 -38.97 -15.10 11.81
CA ASN A 399 -38.29 -13.90 11.29
C ASN A 399 -37.31 -13.33 12.32
N ARG A 400 -37.68 -13.34 13.60
CA ARG A 400 -36.86 -12.85 14.71
C ARG A 400 -35.56 -13.66 14.83
N ARG A 401 -35.62 -14.98 14.68
CA ARG A 401 -34.45 -15.87 14.79
C ARG A 401 -33.45 -15.62 13.65
N GLU A 402 -33.93 -15.47 12.42
CA GLU A 402 -33.06 -15.18 11.27
C GLU A 402 -32.35 -13.82 11.42
N MET A 403 -33.06 -12.79 11.88
CA MET A 403 -32.48 -11.47 12.16
C MET A 403 -31.46 -11.51 13.31
N ALA A 404 -31.74 -12.29 14.36
CA ALA A 404 -30.82 -12.48 15.47
C ALA A 404 -29.53 -13.19 15.05
N ASP A 405 -29.59 -14.17 14.14
CA ASP A 405 -28.41 -14.86 13.60
C ASP A 405 -27.52 -13.90 12.78
N VAL A 406 -28.12 -13.12 11.89
CA VAL A 406 -27.42 -12.06 11.13
C VAL A 406 -26.72 -11.08 12.07
N LEU A 407 -27.44 -10.58 13.08
CA LEU A 407 -26.89 -9.61 14.03
C LEU A 407 -25.77 -10.24 14.87
N LEU A 408 -25.94 -11.48 15.34
CA LEU A 408 -24.95 -12.17 16.15
C LEU A 408 -23.62 -12.35 15.40
N ASN A 409 -23.67 -12.80 14.15
CA ASN A 409 -22.47 -12.99 13.33
C ASN A 409 -21.73 -11.66 13.15
N ALA A 410 -22.45 -10.60 12.77
CA ALA A 410 -21.87 -9.28 12.58
C ALA A 410 -21.25 -8.68 13.86
N LEU A 411 -21.94 -8.78 14.99
CA LEU A 411 -21.47 -8.26 16.27
C LEU A 411 -20.27 -9.02 16.81
N THR A 412 -20.23 -10.34 16.63
CA THR A 412 -19.12 -11.19 17.08
C THR A 412 -17.83 -10.81 16.34
N ASP A 413 -17.90 -10.68 15.02
CA ASP A 413 -16.77 -10.23 14.20
C ASP A 413 -16.33 -8.82 14.61
N ARG A 414 -17.29 -7.90 14.80
CA ARG A 414 -17.04 -6.52 15.21
C ARG A 414 -16.34 -6.44 16.56
N GLN A 415 -16.80 -7.21 17.55
CA GLN A 415 -16.19 -7.27 18.88
C GLN A 415 -14.75 -7.79 18.81
N GLN A 416 -14.53 -8.89 18.09
CA GLN A 416 -13.19 -9.45 17.93
C GLN A 416 -12.23 -8.46 17.26
N HIS A 417 -12.70 -7.77 16.22
CA HIS A 417 -11.89 -6.77 15.53
C HIS A 417 -11.65 -5.52 16.38
N ARG A 418 -12.65 -5.00 17.11
CA ARG A 418 -12.46 -3.89 18.06
C ARG A 418 -11.39 -4.21 19.08
N GLN A 419 -11.43 -5.40 19.69
CA GLN A 419 -10.42 -5.83 20.65
C GLN A 419 -9.04 -5.94 19.99
N THR A 420 -8.96 -6.55 18.81
CA THR A 420 -7.69 -6.70 18.08
C THR A 420 -7.05 -5.34 17.77
N TRP A 421 -7.83 -4.36 17.31
CA TRP A 421 -7.33 -3.03 17.00
C TRP A 421 -6.91 -2.26 18.26
N ARG A 422 -7.70 -2.37 19.34
CA ARG A 422 -7.36 -1.81 20.63
C ARG A 422 -6.05 -2.34 21.18
N ASP A 423 -5.85 -3.66 21.16
CA ASP A 423 -4.60 -4.30 21.59
C ASP A 423 -3.41 -3.82 20.77
N ARG A 424 -3.60 -3.62 19.46
CA ARG A 424 -2.57 -3.06 18.57
C ARG A 424 -2.22 -1.63 18.96
N CYS A 425 -3.22 -0.76 19.16
CA CYS A 425 -3.02 0.62 19.60
C CYS A 425 -2.31 0.71 20.96
N GLN A 426 -2.54 -0.27 21.84
CA GLN A 426 -1.96 -0.32 23.18
C GLN A 426 -0.65 -1.13 23.25
N SER A 427 -0.16 -1.67 22.14
CA SER A 427 1.08 -2.43 22.11
C SER A 427 2.29 -1.59 22.57
N SER A 428 3.31 -2.24 23.15
CA SER A 428 4.52 -1.55 23.59
C SER A 428 5.26 -0.83 22.45
N LEU A 429 5.15 -1.35 21.23
CA LEU A 429 5.69 -0.70 20.02
C LEU A 429 4.91 0.56 19.66
N ALA A 430 3.58 0.53 19.72
CA ALA A 430 2.74 1.70 19.49
C ALA A 430 3.00 2.80 20.53
N GLN A 431 3.12 2.43 21.81
CA GLN A 431 3.40 3.36 22.91
C GLN A 431 4.79 4.00 22.86
N ALA A 432 5.74 3.41 22.12
CA ALA A 432 7.08 3.97 21.93
C ALA A 432 7.14 5.09 20.88
N LEU A 433 6.07 5.28 20.10
CA LEU A 433 6.01 6.34 19.08
C LEU A 433 5.76 7.71 19.71
N ALA A 434 6.24 8.75 19.03
CA ALA A 434 5.90 10.13 19.38
C ALA A 434 4.39 10.36 19.23
N ALA A 435 3.83 11.31 19.99
CA ALA A 435 2.38 11.55 20.04
C ALA A 435 1.71 11.76 18.66
N GLU A 436 2.43 12.35 17.70
CA GLU A 436 1.91 12.60 16.35
C GLU A 436 1.85 11.34 15.46
N GLU A 437 2.67 10.34 15.78
CA GLU A 437 2.75 9.05 15.06
C GLU A 437 2.06 7.93 15.84
N ALA A 438 1.75 8.15 17.11
CA ALA A 438 1.08 7.18 17.96
C ALA A 438 -0.30 6.81 17.38
N PRO A 439 -0.61 5.51 17.28
CA PRO A 439 -1.92 5.04 16.86
C PRO A 439 -3.04 5.63 17.71
N ALA A 440 -4.10 6.12 17.06
CA ALA A 440 -5.34 6.50 17.72
C ALA A 440 -6.35 5.34 17.63
N ASP A 441 -6.85 4.88 18.79
CA ASP A 441 -8.00 3.98 18.87
C ASP A 441 -9.26 4.79 18.56
N GLN A 442 -9.54 5.01 17.27
CA GLN A 442 -10.68 5.81 16.80
C GLN A 442 -11.40 5.06 15.66
N PRO A 443 -12.75 5.02 15.67
CA PRO A 443 -13.64 5.56 16.70
C PRO A 443 -13.59 4.79 18.02
N TYR A 444 -13.67 5.52 19.14
CA TYR A 444 -13.77 4.99 20.50
C TYR A 444 -14.59 5.92 21.40
N TRP A 445 -15.37 5.35 22.30
CA TRP A 445 -16.19 6.07 23.26
C TRP A 445 -16.35 5.26 24.56
N SER A 446 -16.71 5.96 25.63
CA SER A 446 -17.03 5.34 26.91
C SER A 446 -18.52 4.95 26.97
N ASN A 447 -18.88 4.04 27.88
CA ASN A 447 -20.28 3.63 28.07
C ASN A 447 -21.22 4.77 28.52
N GLU A 448 -20.67 5.91 28.96
CA GLU A 448 -21.42 7.09 29.38
C GLU A 448 -21.65 8.10 28.24
N ASP A 449 -21.13 7.86 27.04
CA ASP A 449 -21.27 8.77 25.91
C ASP A 449 -22.73 8.80 25.41
N PRO A 450 -23.47 9.92 25.59
CA PRO A 450 -24.87 10.01 25.22
C PRO A 450 -25.08 10.09 23.69
N ASP A 451 -24.03 10.41 22.94
CA ASP A 451 -24.12 10.57 21.49
C ASP A 451 -23.99 9.23 20.76
N MET A 452 -23.64 8.14 21.46
CA MET A 452 -23.47 6.81 20.89
C MET A 452 -24.62 5.87 21.29
N PRO A 453 -25.28 5.19 20.33
CA PRO A 453 -26.46 4.38 20.62
C PRO A 453 -26.14 3.01 21.25
N LEU A 454 -24.93 2.50 21.02
CA LEU A 454 -24.45 1.21 21.50
C LEU A 454 -23.16 1.40 22.31
N PRO A 455 -22.84 0.49 23.26
CA PRO A 455 -21.54 0.47 23.89
C PRO A 455 -20.45 0.07 22.89
N PHE A 456 -19.23 0.52 23.15
CA PHE A 456 -18.07 0.09 22.36
C PHE A 456 -17.83 -1.42 22.50
N ASP A 457 -17.88 -1.93 23.74
CA ASP A 457 -17.79 -3.35 24.06
C ASP A 457 -19.17 -4.00 23.90
N LEU A 458 -19.26 -4.91 22.93
CA LEU A 458 -20.50 -5.56 22.52
C LEU A 458 -20.74 -6.88 23.26
N SER A 459 -19.87 -7.29 24.19
CA SER A 459 -19.91 -8.61 24.84
C SER A 459 -21.25 -8.93 25.52
N GLU A 460 -21.84 -7.96 26.22
CA GLU A 460 -23.16 -8.13 26.87
C GLU A 460 -24.29 -8.23 25.85
N ILE A 461 -24.23 -7.44 24.76
CA ILE A 461 -25.22 -7.45 23.69
C ILE A 461 -25.17 -8.77 22.94
N ILE A 462 -23.98 -9.25 22.60
CA ILE A 462 -23.75 -10.57 21.98
C ILE A 462 -24.38 -11.67 22.84
N SER A 463 -24.06 -11.70 24.14
CA SER A 463 -24.63 -12.67 25.08
C SER A 463 -26.17 -12.62 25.12
N ARG A 464 -26.74 -11.41 25.03
CA ARG A 464 -28.19 -11.20 25.01
C ARG A 464 -28.82 -11.72 23.72
N VAL A 465 -28.25 -11.39 22.56
CA VAL A 465 -28.71 -11.87 21.24
C VAL A 465 -28.59 -13.38 21.13
N GLU A 466 -27.48 -13.97 21.59
CA GLU A 466 -27.32 -15.43 21.66
C GLU A 466 -28.45 -16.09 22.45
N SER A 467 -28.82 -15.52 23.60
CA SER A 467 -29.89 -16.07 24.44
C SER A 467 -31.25 -16.11 23.74
N LEU A 468 -31.49 -15.22 22.76
CA LEU A 468 -32.73 -15.17 21.99
C LEU A 468 -32.81 -16.30 20.95
N LEU A 469 -31.67 -16.82 20.47
CA LEU A 469 -31.65 -17.94 19.53
C LEU A 469 -32.01 -19.28 20.18
N TRP A 470 -31.92 -19.35 21.51
CA TRP A 470 -32.24 -20.55 22.31
C TRP A 470 -33.65 -20.51 22.93
N ARG A 471 -34.41 -19.42 22.74
CA ARG A 471 -35.81 -19.27 23.17
C ARG A 471 -36.75 -19.46 21.99
#